data_AF-A0A2K2AG41-F1
#
_entry.id   AF-A0A2K2AG41-F1
#
_cell.length_a   1.000
_cell.length_b   1.000
_cell.length_c   1.000
_cell.angle_alpha   90.00
_cell.angle_beta   90.00
_cell.angle_gamma   90.00
#
_symmetry.space_group_name_H-M   'P 1'
#
loop_
_entity.id
_entity.type
_entity.pdbx_description
1 polymer ?
#
loop_
_entity_poly.entity_id
_entity_poly.type
_entity_poly.pdbx_seq_one_letter_code
_entity_poly.pdbx_strand_id
1 'polypeptide(L)'
;KHFTWSKPMSHMLLKILVEEALKGNKPSSTFKAKSFFNVQCEPKHMDNHLKIVKKELGIITKLKNKSGFGWDDCLKMITVSKDVYDEEVKAHLNHDKYLNKKLDMYEAMIIVVGKNMVTRNYIKSYADINLEENTEVQSISIENEGEYEETSRGKETSSSSAQKRQHKKRNRMYEDDSVEKLSTKIGDVAFVIQSLRKNQLNVNELYIEVMKIKGFEEIALGDAFDHLVQNKMLAKAFMKKYDNLRKIWVQNFVN
;
A
#
# COMPACT_ATOMS: atom_id res chain seq x y z
N LYS A 1 -0.93 -6.02 26.45
CA LYS A 1 -1.93 -5.37 25.55
C LYS A 1 -1.72 -5.92 24.15
N HIS A 2 -2.72 -6.55 23.54
CA HIS A 2 -2.62 -7.00 22.14
C HIS A 2 -2.75 -5.80 21.20
N PHE A 3 -1.87 -5.71 20.19
CA PHE A 3 -1.94 -4.69 19.17
C PHE A 3 -2.97 -5.09 18.10
N THR A 4 -4.03 -4.30 17.95
CA THR A 4 -5.09 -4.53 16.95
C THR A 4 -4.94 -3.58 15.78
N TRP A 5 -4.85 -4.13 14.56
CA TRP A 5 -4.77 -3.34 13.35
C TRP A 5 -6.14 -2.77 12.97
N SER A 6 -6.27 -1.44 12.95
CA SER A 6 -7.46 -0.78 12.39
C SER A 6 -7.45 -0.83 10.86
N LYS A 7 -8.63 -0.75 10.23
CA LYS A 7 -8.77 -0.73 8.76
C LYS A 7 -7.91 0.37 8.09
N PRO A 8 -7.86 1.63 8.59
CA PRO A 8 -6.95 2.65 8.04
C PRO A 8 -5.46 2.30 8.18
N MET A 9 -5.04 1.69 9.29
CA MET A 9 -3.64 1.27 9.48
C MET A 9 -3.26 0.12 8.55
N SER A 10 -4.17 -0.85 8.35
CA SER A 10 -4.03 -1.92 7.37
C SER A 10 -3.91 -1.36 5.94
N HIS A 11 -4.77 -0.42 5.57
CA HIS A 11 -4.73 0.23 4.26
C HIS A 11 -3.40 0.97 4.03
N MET A 12 -2.93 1.74 5.02
CA MET A 12 -1.67 2.47 4.92
C MET A 12 -0.47 1.53 4.81
N LEU A 13 -0.43 0.46 5.61
CA LEU A 13 0.63 -0.56 5.51
C LEU A 13 0.64 -1.23 4.14
N LEU A 14 -0.51 -1.69 3.64
CA LEU A 14 -0.60 -2.32 2.32
C LEU A 14 -0.17 -1.37 1.19
N LYS A 15 -0.58 -0.09 1.25
CA LYS A 15 -0.17 0.92 0.27
C LYS A 15 1.36 1.12 0.26
N ILE A 16 1.98 1.27 1.43
CA ILE A 16 3.46 1.41 1.54
C ILE A 16 4.15 0.16 0.97
N LEU A 17 3.64 -1.04 1.27
CA LEU A 17 4.21 -2.29 0.76
C LEU A 17 4.02 -2.44 -0.76
N VAL A 18 2.93 -1.94 -1.34
CA VAL A 18 2.75 -1.85 -2.81
C VAL A 18 3.77 -0.89 -3.42
N GLU A 19 3.93 0.32 -2.88
CA GLU A 19 4.88 1.32 -3.38
C GLU A 19 6.32 0.80 -3.34
N GLU A 20 6.73 0.16 -2.26
CA GLU A 20 8.06 -0.44 -2.14
C GLU A 20 8.23 -1.65 -3.07
N ALA A 21 7.19 -2.48 -3.21
CA ALA A 21 7.18 -3.56 -4.18
C ALA A 21 7.29 -3.06 -5.64
N LEU A 22 6.73 -1.90 -5.98
CA LEU A 22 6.85 -1.27 -7.31
C LEU A 22 8.26 -0.73 -7.57
N LYS A 23 8.97 -0.26 -6.53
CA LYS A 23 10.39 0.14 -6.61
C LYS A 23 11.37 -1.03 -6.78
N GLY A 24 10.87 -2.27 -6.88
CA GLY A 24 11.70 -3.48 -6.97
C GLY A 24 12.18 -4.01 -5.61
N ASN A 25 11.87 -3.34 -4.51
CA ASN A 25 12.22 -3.82 -3.17
C ASN A 25 11.35 -5.02 -2.80
N LYS A 26 11.97 -6.07 -2.26
CA LYS A 26 11.25 -7.27 -1.82
C LYS A 26 10.53 -6.97 -0.50
N PRO A 27 9.20 -7.17 -0.38
CA PRO A 27 8.49 -7.08 0.89
C PRO A 27 8.73 -8.36 1.74
N SER A 28 9.99 -8.66 2.06
CA SER A 28 10.37 -9.79 2.91
C SER A 28 10.06 -9.52 4.39
N SER A 29 10.00 -10.60 5.18
CA SER A 29 9.95 -10.56 6.67
C SER A 29 11.22 -10.00 7.34
N THR A 30 12.08 -9.35 6.56
CA THR A 30 13.31 -8.65 6.97
C THR A 30 13.35 -7.25 6.38
N PHE A 31 12.16 -6.65 6.24
CA PHE A 31 11.97 -5.25 5.87
C PHE A 31 12.82 -4.36 6.78
N LYS A 32 13.90 -3.78 6.24
CA LYS A 32 14.79 -2.92 7.03
C LYS A 32 14.00 -1.66 7.42
N ALA A 33 13.72 -1.53 8.71
CA ALA A 33 12.72 -0.60 9.23
C ALA A 33 13.00 0.92 9.06
N LYS A 34 14.03 1.30 8.29
CA LYS A 34 14.41 2.70 8.05
C LYS A 34 13.36 3.53 7.29
N SER A 35 12.37 2.90 6.65
CA SER A 35 11.23 3.59 6.03
C SER A 35 9.99 3.70 6.95
N PHE A 36 10.01 3.16 8.18
CA PHE A 36 8.87 3.20 9.11
C PHE A 36 8.94 4.31 10.17
N PHE A 37 9.92 5.22 10.10
CA PHE A 37 10.21 6.19 11.16
C PHE A 37 9.13 7.26 11.49
N ASN A 38 7.91 7.14 10.97
CA ASN A 38 6.74 7.91 11.42
C ASN A 38 5.59 7.06 12.01
N VAL A 39 5.73 5.73 12.09
CA VAL A 39 4.75 4.84 12.76
C VAL A 39 5.49 3.84 13.62
N GLN A 40 5.30 3.91 14.94
CA GLN A 40 5.86 2.96 15.90
C GLN A 40 5.20 1.57 15.78
N CYS A 41 5.53 0.84 14.72
CA CYS A 41 5.06 -0.54 14.53
C CYS A 41 6.23 -1.52 14.64
N GLU A 42 6.23 -2.34 15.70
CA GLU A 42 7.22 -3.40 15.86
C GLU A 42 7.11 -4.40 14.69
N PRO A 43 8.24 -4.87 14.09
CA PRO A 43 8.22 -5.80 12.96
C PRO A 43 7.36 -7.05 13.17
N LYS A 44 7.27 -7.56 14.41
CA LYS A 44 6.40 -8.69 14.77
C LYS A 44 4.91 -8.42 14.51
N HIS A 45 4.43 -7.20 14.77
CA HIS A 45 3.04 -6.82 14.53
C HIS A 45 2.72 -6.74 13.04
N MET A 46 3.67 -6.30 12.22
CA MET A 46 3.57 -6.31 10.76
C MET A 46 3.57 -7.74 10.19
N ASP A 47 4.47 -8.61 10.64
CA ASP A 47 4.51 -10.01 10.22
C ASP A 47 3.21 -10.74 10.57
N ASN A 48 2.65 -10.48 11.76
CA ASN A 48 1.36 -11.05 12.14
C ASN A 48 0.22 -10.54 11.23
N HIS A 49 0.19 -9.24 10.92
CA HIS A 49 -0.78 -8.67 9.99
C HIS A 49 -0.67 -9.27 8.59
N LEU A 50 0.54 -9.43 8.07
CA LEU A 50 0.78 -10.04 6.77
C LEU A 50 0.38 -11.53 6.75
N LYS A 51 0.44 -12.25 7.87
CA LYS A 51 -0.15 -13.59 7.98
C LYS A 51 -1.67 -13.55 7.89
N ILE A 52 -2.34 -12.58 8.52
CA ILE A 52 -3.80 -12.38 8.45
C ILE A 52 -4.20 -12.06 7.00
N VAL A 53 -3.60 -11.05 6.38
CA VAL A 53 -3.87 -10.67 4.98
C VAL A 53 -3.67 -11.84 4.02
N LYS A 54 -2.64 -12.67 4.21
CA LYS A 54 -2.41 -13.89 3.42
C LYS A 54 -3.53 -14.93 3.61
N LYS A 55 -4.06 -15.10 4.82
CA LYS A 55 -5.20 -15.99 5.09
C LYS A 55 -6.47 -15.47 4.41
N GLU A 56 -6.80 -14.19 4.56
CA GLU A 56 -7.99 -13.58 3.95
C GLU A 56 -7.95 -13.67 2.42
N LEU A 57 -6.82 -13.33 1.79
CA LEU A 57 -6.65 -13.47 0.34
C LEU A 57 -6.75 -14.94 -0.12
N GLY A 58 -6.27 -15.89 0.68
CA GLY A 58 -6.44 -17.31 0.43
C GLY A 58 -7.91 -17.76 0.44
N ILE A 59 -8.73 -17.25 1.37
CA ILE A 59 -10.18 -17.51 1.41
C ILE A 59 -10.87 -16.90 0.18
N ILE A 60 -10.61 -15.62 -0.11
CA ILE A 60 -11.14 -14.93 -1.29
C ILE A 60 -10.81 -15.70 -2.58
N THR A 61 -9.58 -16.21 -2.70
CA THR A 61 -9.13 -16.96 -3.89
C THR A 61 -9.83 -18.32 -4.01
N LYS A 62 -10.07 -19.02 -2.88
CA LYS A 62 -10.87 -20.26 -2.86
C LYS A 62 -12.32 -20.00 -3.28
N LEU A 63 -12.96 -18.99 -2.71
CA LEU A 63 -14.36 -18.63 -3.01
C LEU A 63 -14.53 -18.20 -4.47
N LYS A 64 -13.62 -17.34 -5.00
CA LYS A 64 -13.62 -16.92 -6.40
C LYS A 64 -13.52 -18.09 -7.39
N ASN A 65 -12.83 -19.16 -7.01
CA ASN A 65 -12.60 -20.33 -7.86
C ASN A 65 -13.59 -21.49 -7.56
N LYS A 66 -14.60 -21.29 -6.70
CA LYS A 66 -15.59 -22.32 -6.35
C LYS A 66 -16.70 -22.36 -7.40
N SER A 67 -17.15 -23.57 -7.77
CA SER A 67 -18.26 -23.72 -8.70
C SER A 67 -19.54 -23.06 -8.16
N GLY A 68 -20.25 -22.33 -9.02
CA GLY A 68 -21.42 -21.53 -8.64
C GLY A 68 -21.13 -20.09 -8.18
N PHE A 69 -19.85 -19.68 -8.11
CA PHE A 69 -19.43 -18.34 -7.69
C PHE A 69 -18.93 -17.55 -8.91
N GLY A 70 -19.32 -16.28 -8.99
CA GLY A 70 -18.87 -15.33 -10.01
C GLY A 70 -17.87 -14.30 -9.48
N TRP A 71 -17.32 -13.50 -10.40
CA TRP A 71 -16.40 -12.40 -10.09
C TRP A 71 -16.78 -11.14 -10.85
N ASP A 72 -17.10 -10.08 -10.12
CA ASP A 72 -17.20 -8.72 -10.64
C ASP A 72 -15.83 -8.04 -10.49
N ASP A 73 -15.16 -7.77 -11.62
CA ASP A 73 -13.85 -7.12 -11.61
C ASP A 73 -13.92 -5.59 -11.46
N CYS A 74 -15.05 -4.96 -11.77
CA CYS A 74 -15.23 -3.52 -11.57
C CYS A 74 -15.40 -3.19 -10.08
N LEU A 75 -16.14 -4.03 -9.35
CA LEU A 75 -16.36 -3.89 -7.91
C LEU A 75 -15.36 -4.68 -7.06
N LYS A 76 -14.54 -5.54 -7.67
CA LYS A 76 -13.65 -6.52 -7.00
C LYS A 76 -14.45 -7.31 -5.96
N MET A 77 -15.48 -8.00 -6.42
CA MET A 77 -16.51 -8.62 -5.59
C MET A 77 -16.79 -10.05 -6.06
N ILE A 78 -16.95 -10.96 -5.09
CA ILE A 78 -17.43 -12.31 -5.38
C ILE A 78 -18.96 -12.24 -5.48
N THR A 79 -19.52 -12.62 -6.63
CA THR A 79 -20.96 -12.59 -6.88
C THR A 79 -21.56 -13.98 -6.71
N VAL A 80 -22.67 -14.09 -5.97
CA VAL A 80 -23.30 -15.36 -5.63
C VAL A 80 -24.83 -15.20 -5.64
N SER A 81 -25.55 -16.18 -6.18
CA SER A 81 -27.02 -16.23 -6.07
C SER A 81 -27.45 -16.39 -4.61
N LYS A 82 -28.70 -16.03 -4.30
CA LYS A 82 -29.19 -16.05 -2.91
C LYS A 82 -29.08 -17.44 -2.27
N ASP A 83 -29.49 -18.47 -3.01
CA ASP A 83 -29.56 -19.84 -2.48
C ASP A 83 -28.16 -20.38 -2.14
N VAL A 84 -27.18 -20.16 -3.03
CA VAL A 84 -25.77 -20.57 -2.82
C VAL A 84 -25.10 -19.73 -1.74
N TYR A 85 -25.48 -18.46 -1.57
CA TYR A 85 -25.02 -17.61 -0.47
C TYR A 85 -25.52 -18.12 0.89
N ASP A 86 -26.81 -18.46 1.00
CA ASP A 86 -27.41 -18.96 2.24
C ASP A 86 -26.80 -20.32 2.65
N GLU A 87 -26.51 -21.20 1.69
CA GLU A 87 -25.75 -22.44 1.91
C GLU A 87 -24.30 -22.20 2.38
N GLU A 88 -23.57 -21.31 1.69
CA GLU A 88 -22.16 -21.02 2.01
C GLU A 88 -21.99 -20.39 3.39
N VAL A 89 -22.84 -19.42 3.75
CA VAL A 89 -22.79 -18.76 5.06
C VAL A 89 -23.21 -19.71 6.18
N LYS A 90 -24.16 -20.63 5.91
CA LYS A 90 -24.55 -21.68 6.87
C LYS A 90 -23.42 -22.67 7.15
N ALA A 91 -22.63 -23.05 6.14
CA ALA A 91 -21.45 -23.89 6.31
C ALA A 91 -20.28 -23.12 6.95
N HIS A 92 -20.11 -21.85 6.60
CA HIS A 92 -18.95 -21.03 6.95
C HIS A 92 -19.38 -19.58 7.25
N LEU A 93 -19.85 -19.31 8.47
CA LEU A 93 -20.32 -17.98 8.92
C LEU A 93 -19.31 -16.84 8.61
N ASN A 94 -18.01 -17.13 8.69
CA ASN A 94 -16.93 -16.19 8.41
C ASN A 94 -16.76 -15.82 6.93
N HIS A 95 -17.51 -16.44 6.01
CA HIS A 95 -17.48 -16.12 4.57
C HIS A 95 -18.42 -14.98 4.18
N ASP A 96 -19.45 -14.68 4.98
CA ASP A 96 -20.38 -13.55 4.79
C ASP A 96 -19.65 -12.25 4.39
N LYS A 97 -18.54 -11.92 5.06
CA LYS A 97 -17.79 -10.67 4.83
C LYS A 97 -17.12 -10.56 3.44
N TYR A 98 -17.09 -11.63 2.64
CA TYR A 98 -16.47 -11.65 1.31
C TYR A 98 -17.48 -11.79 0.15
N LEU A 99 -18.70 -12.25 0.42
CA LEU A 99 -19.71 -12.55 -0.61
C LEU A 99 -20.63 -11.34 -0.83
N ASN A 100 -20.93 -11.05 -2.10
CA ASN A 100 -21.80 -9.94 -2.51
C ASN A 100 -21.42 -8.57 -1.87
N LYS A 101 -20.13 -8.41 -1.53
CA LYS A 101 -19.54 -7.23 -0.90
C LYS A 101 -18.23 -6.87 -1.61
N LYS A 102 -17.98 -5.58 -1.78
CA LYS A 102 -16.74 -5.05 -2.35
C LYS A 102 -15.53 -5.41 -1.48
N LEU A 103 -14.51 -6.02 -2.08
CA LEU A 103 -13.27 -6.40 -1.39
C LEU A 103 -12.27 -5.25 -1.42
N ASP A 104 -12.35 -4.39 -0.39
CA ASP A 104 -11.40 -3.29 -0.21
C ASP A 104 -9.94 -3.78 -0.19
N MET A 105 -9.06 -3.04 -0.87
CA MET A 105 -7.63 -3.32 -0.99
C MET A 105 -7.26 -4.66 -1.65
N TYR A 106 -8.19 -5.39 -2.28
CA TYR A 106 -7.92 -6.70 -2.93
C TYR A 106 -6.69 -6.67 -3.85
N GLU A 107 -6.57 -5.66 -4.72
CA GLU A 107 -5.43 -5.52 -5.63
C GLU A 107 -4.10 -5.31 -4.88
N ALA A 108 -4.11 -4.52 -3.81
CA ALA A 108 -2.94 -4.31 -2.96
C ALA A 108 -2.55 -5.61 -2.22
N MET A 109 -3.53 -6.40 -1.77
CA MET A 109 -3.27 -7.73 -1.21
C MET A 109 -2.64 -8.65 -2.26
N ILE A 110 -3.16 -8.71 -3.48
CA ILE A 110 -2.60 -9.49 -4.59
C ILE A 110 -1.14 -9.09 -4.88
N ILE A 111 -0.83 -7.78 -4.95
CA ILE A 111 0.53 -7.29 -5.23
C ILE A 111 1.51 -7.64 -4.09
N VAL A 112 1.10 -7.43 -2.84
CA VAL A 112 1.95 -7.64 -1.64
C VAL A 112 2.13 -9.13 -1.32
N VAL A 113 1.10 -9.94 -1.53
CA VAL A 113 1.14 -11.40 -1.30
C VAL A 113 1.75 -12.13 -2.49
N GLY A 114 1.41 -11.78 -3.72
CA GLY A 114 1.92 -12.43 -4.94
C GLY A 114 3.44 -12.39 -5.05
N LYS A 115 4.06 -11.22 -4.79
CA LYS A 115 5.53 -11.09 -4.70
C LYS A 115 6.17 -11.89 -3.56
N ASN A 116 5.38 -12.26 -2.55
CA ASN A 116 5.79 -13.15 -1.45
C ASN A 116 5.53 -14.64 -1.74
N MET A 117 4.60 -14.98 -2.64
CA MET A 117 4.29 -16.35 -3.02
C MET A 117 5.36 -16.95 -3.94
N VAL A 118 5.95 -16.16 -4.84
CA VAL A 118 7.09 -16.59 -5.65
C VAL A 118 8.18 -17.18 -4.74
N THR A 119 8.59 -16.48 -3.68
CA THR A 119 9.65 -16.94 -2.77
C THR A 119 9.35 -18.25 -2.01
N ARG A 120 8.08 -18.64 -1.83
CA ARG A 120 7.73 -19.92 -1.17
C ARG A 120 7.59 -21.08 -2.17
N ASN A 121 7.11 -20.82 -3.38
CA ASN A 121 6.88 -21.88 -4.37
C ASN A 121 8.06 -22.07 -5.34
N TYR A 122 9.03 -21.15 -5.42
CA TYR A 122 10.22 -21.28 -6.28
C TYR A 122 11.32 -22.21 -5.70
N ILE A 123 10.90 -23.36 -5.15
CA ILE A 123 11.74 -24.57 -5.04
C ILE A 123 10.92 -25.81 -5.49
N LYS A 124 10.28 -25.71 -6.65
CA LYS A 124 10.15 -26.83 -7.59
C LYS A 124 10.13 -26.27 -9.02
N SER A 125 11.00 -26.83 -9.85
CA SER A 125 11.39 -26.31 -11.17
C SER A 125 10.22 -26.08 -12.12
N TYR A 126 10.26 -24.98 -12.89
CA TYR A 126 9.72 -24.93 -14.25
C TYR A 126 10.88 -24.68 -15.22
N ALA A 127 11.66 -25.73 -15.44
CA ALA A 127 12.60 -25.89 -16.54
C ALA A 127 12.70 -27.41 -16.76
N ASP A 128 12.22 -27.82 -17.93
CA ASP A 128 12.37 -29.11 -18.61
C ASP A 128 12.11 -30.40 -17.80
N ILE A 129 10.98 -31.05 -18.12
CA ILE A 129 10.96 -32.26 -18.96
C ILE A 129 9.58 -32.38 -19.62
N ASN A 130 9.57 -32.81 -20.87
CA ASN A 130 8.39 -33.09 -21.67
C ASN A 130 7.96 -34.55 -21.49
N LEU A 131 6.70 -34.86 -21.82
CA LEU A 131 6.07 -36.19 -21.98
C LEU A 131 5.43 -36.88 -20.74
N GLU A 132 4.27 -37.45 -21.04
CA GLU A 132 3.47 -38.49 -20.36
C GLU A 132 2.72 -38.21 -19.03
N GLU A 133 1.39 -38.17 -19.18
CA GLU A 133 0.38 -38.94 -18.43
C GLU A 133 0.78 -39.51 -17.06
N ASN A 134 0.15 -39.02 -15.98
CA ASN A 134 -0.86 -39.81 -15.25
C ASN A 134 -1.60 -39.00 -14.16
N THR A 135 -2.78 -39.50 -13.83
CA THR A 135 -3.70 -39.03 -12.77
C THR A 135 -3.06 -39.08 -11.38
N GLU A 136 -3.33 -38.10 -10.50
CA GLU A 136 -3.83 -38.38 -9.14
C GLU A 136 -4.23 -37.12 -8.35
N VAL A 137 -5.24 -37.28 -7.49
CA VAL A 137 -5.84 -36.23 -6.67
C VAL A 137 -5.29 -36.32 -5.24
N GLN A 138 -4.76 -35.23 -4.68
CA GLN A 138 -4.51 -35.15 -3.24
C GLN A 138 -5.11 -33.89 -2.62
N SER A 139 -6.34 -34.06 -2.14
CA SER A 139 -6.96 -33.22 -1.11
C SER A 139 -6.20 -33.33 0.21
N ILE A 140 -5.84 -32.21 0.82
CA ILE A 140 -5.39 -32.18 2.22
C ILE A 140 -6.33 -31.28 3.01
N SER A 141 -7.25 -31.92 3.73
CA SER A 141 -8.04 -31.33 4.81
C SER A 141 -7.11 -30.92 5.94
N ILE A 142 -7.33 -29.75 6.54
CA ILE A 142 -6.79 -29.42 7.87
C ILE A 142 -7.91 -28.77 8.67
N GLU A 143 -8.17 -29.36 9.82
CA GLU A 143 -9.24 -29.03 10.74
C GLU A 143 -8.93 -27.74 11.53
N ASN A 144 -9.96 -27.23 12.19
CA ASN A 144 -9.97 -26.00 12.96
C ASN A 144 -10.18 -26.34 14.43
N GLU A 145 -9.30 -25.90 15.34
CA GLU A 145 -9.65 -25.64 16.75
C GLU A 145 -8.71 -24.58 17.37
N GLY A 146 -9.18 -23.93 18.45
CA GLY A 146 -8.38 -23.07 19.33
C GLY A 146 -7.57 -23.89 20.36
N GLU A 147 -7.08 -23.39 21.49
CA GLU A 147 -7.07 -22.04 22.11
C GLU A 147 -5.87 -21.99 23.11
N TYR A 148 -5.78 -21.04 24.04
CA TYR A 148 -4.61 -20.69 24.89
C TYR A 148 -4.15 -21.77 25.91
N GLU A 149 -2.86 -21.75 26.29
CA GLU A 149 -2.44 -21.55 27.69
C GLU A 149 -0.91 -21.29 27.83
N GLU A 150 -0.53 -20.63 28.93
CA GLU A 150 0.83 -20.23 29.32
C GLU A 150 1.30 -21.05 30.54
N THR A 151 2.49 -21.68 30.48
CA THR A 151 3.18 -22.16 31.70
C THR A 151 4.70 -22.00 31.66
N SER A 152 5.29 -21.77 32.84
CA SER A 152 6.70 -21.47 33.08
C SER A 152 7.37 -22.50 34.01
N ARG A 153 8.71 -22.54 34.01
CA ARG A 153 9.68 -23.43 34.73
C ARG A 153 10.14 -24.67 33.94
N GLY A 154 11.40 -25.12 34.00
CA GLY A 154 12.61 -24.49 34.55
C GLY A 154 13.57 -25.49 35.21
N LYS A 155 14.85 -25.54 34.73
CA LYS A 155 16.03 -26.24 35.31
C LYS A 155 15.97 -27.80 35.31
N GLU A 156 17.07 -28.57 35.24
CA GLU A 156 18.51 -28.31 34.94
C GLU A 156 19.22 -29.63 34.50
N THR A 157 20.34 -29.51 33.76
CA THR A 157 21.49 -30.46 33.63
C THR A 157 21.21 -31.97 33.43
N SER A 158 21.65 -32.67 32.37
CA SER A 158 23.04 -32.90 31.91
C SER A 158 23.04 -33.83 30.66
N SER A 159 24.10 -34.07 29.87
CA SER A 159 25.41 -33.41 29.66
C SER A 159 26.06 -33.91 28.33
N SER A 160 27.25 -33.38 27.99
CA SER A 160 28.29 -33.93 27.07
C SER A 160 27.92 -34.55 25.71
N SER A 161 28.22 -33.84 24.63
CA SER A 161 29.47 -34.08 23.87
C SER A 161 29.65 -33.04 22.74
N ALA A 162 30.90 -32.70 22.40
CA ALA A 162 31.21 -31.48 21.66
C ALA A 162 31.73 -31.73 20.23
N GLN A 163 31.18 -31.01 19.25
CA GLN A 163 31.87 -30.73 17.98
C GLN A 163 31.68 -29.25 17.58
N LYS A 164 32.75 -28.46 17.71
CA LYS A 164 32.81 -27.06 17.24
C LYS A 164 32.85 -27.04 15.71
N ARG A 165 31.90 -26.35 15.06
CA ARG A 165 32.04 -25.89 13.66
C ARG A 165 32.09 -24.36 13.63
N GLN A 166 33.20 -23.83 13.13
CA GLN A 166 33.53 -22.41 13.20
C GLN A 166 32.75 -21.57 12.16
N HIS A 167 32.28 -20.39 12.57
CA HIS A 167 31.69 -19.41 11.65
C HIS A 167 32.78 -18.77 10.78
N LYS A 168 32.75 -19.02 9.46
CA LYS A 168 33.57 -18.28 8.49
C LYS A 168 32.95 -16.90 8.24
N LYS A 169 33.40 -15.89 9.01
CA LYS A 169 33.08 -14.47 8.74
C LYS A 169 33.54 -14.12 7.32
N ARG A 170 32.58 -13.90 6.41
CA ARG A 170 32.89 -13.43 5.04
C ARG A 170 32.93 -11.90 5.08
N ASN A 171 34.12 -11.34 5.20
CA ASN A 171 34.33 -9.91 5.10
C ASN A 171 33.95 -9.47 3.67
N ARG A 172 33.12 -8.43 3.53
CA ARG A 172 32.81 -7.80 2.24
C ARG A 172 32.86 -6.30 2.42
N MET A 173 33.73 -5.69 1.62
CA MET A 173 34.14 -4.30 1.71
C MET A 173 33.60 -3.56 0.48
N TYR A 174 32.85 -2.48 0.74
CA TYR A 174 32.22 -1.51 -0.19
C TYR A 174 31.22 -1.99 -1.26
N GLU A 175 30.01 -1.44 -1.16
CA GLU A 175 29.36 -0.69 -2.25
C GLU A 175 28.65 0.53 -1.61
N ASP A 176 29.38 1.64 -1.49
CA ASP A 176 28.86 2.91 -0.93
C ASP A 176 28.25 3.80 -2.03
N ASP A 177 28.85 3.77 -3.22
CA ASP A 177 28.39 4.42 -4.46
C ASP A 177 26.91 4.13 -4.79
N SER A 178 26.44 2.90 -4.55
CA SER A 178 25.03 2.50 -4.72
C SER A 178 24.09 3.19 -3.71
N VAL A 179 24.57 3.55 -2.52
CA VAL A 179 23.80 4.28 -1.49
C VAL A 179 23.84 5.78 -1.75
N GLU A 180 24.98 6.32 -2.15
CA GLU A 180 25.15 7.74 -2.51
C GLU A 180 24.29 8.10 -3.73
N LYS A 181 24.36 7.33 -4.81
CA LYS A 181 23.50 7.50 -6.01
C LYS A 181 22.01 7.41 -5.71
N LEU A 182 21.61 6.61 -4.72
CA LEU A 182 20.22 6.53 -4.27
C LEU A 182 19.84 7.77 -3.45
N SER A 183 20.74 8.26 -2.59
CA SER A 183 20.57 9.49 -1.81
C SER A 183 20.34 10.70 -2.72
N THR A 184 21.16 10.88 -3.76
CA THR A 184 21.00 11.96 -4.75
C THR A 184 19.63 11.90 -5.42
N LYS A 185 19.22 10.74 -5.94
CA LYS A 185 17.92 10.56 -6.62
C LYS A 185 16.72 10.79 -5.68
N ILE A 186 16.85 10.42 -4.41
CA ILE A 186 15.82 10.73 -3.39
C ILE A 186 15.77 12.24 -3.12
N GLY A 187 16.92 12.91 -3.08
CA GLY A 187 17.02 14.37 -3.02
C GLY A 187 16.32 15.05 -4.20
N ASP A 188 16.56 14.58 -5.42
CA ASP A 188 15.91 15.09 -6.65
C ASP A 188 14.39 14.93 -6.58
N VAL A 189 13.89 13.75 -6.22
CA VAL A 189 12.45 13.48 -6.09
C VAL A 189 11.82 14.32 -4.98
N ALA A 190 12.50 14.47 -3.83
CA ALA A 190 12.04 15.33 -2.75
C ALA A 190 12.00 16.81 -3.17
N PHE A 191 12.98 17.27 -3.94
CA PHE A 191 13.03 18.63 -4.50
C PHE A 191 11.91 18.85 -5.54
N VAL A 192 11.64 17.88 -6.41
CA VAL A 192 10.51 17.92 -7.36
C VAL A 192 9.17 17.95 -6.61
N ILE A 193 8.97 17.11 -5.59
CA ILE A 193 7.73 17.12 -4.79
C ILE A 193 7.58 18.43 -4.01
N GLN A 194 8.66 18.95 -3.40
CA GLN A 194 8.61 20.18 -2.63
C GLN A 194 8.42 21.41 -3.52
N SER A 195 9.04 21.45 -4.71
CA SER A 195 8.79 22.50 -5.70
C SER A 195 7.39 22.39 -6.29
N LEU A 196 6.87 21.20 -6.61
CA LEU A 196 5.46 21.01 -7.01
C LEU A 196 4.49 21.52 -5.94
N ARG A 197 4.72 21.21 -4.66
CA ARG A 197 3.90 21.72 -3.53
C ARG A 197 3.98 23.24 -3.39
N LYS A 198 5.19 23.83 -3.42
CA LYS A 198 5.40 25.29 -3.42
C LYS A 198 4.83 25.99 -4.65
N ASN A 199 4.66 25.26 -5.76
CA ASN A 199 4.09 25.72 -7.03
C ASN A 199 2.58 25.42 -7.17
N GLN A 200 1.90 24.95 -6.12
CA GLN A 200 0.44 24.93 -6.10
C GLN A 200 -0.09 26.36 -5.94
N LEU A 201 -1.12 26.70 -6.71
CA LEU A 201 -1.77 27.99 -6.59
C LEU A 201 -2.82 27.90 -5.50
N ASN A 202 -2.72 28.74 -4.48
CA ASN A 202 -3.71 28.85 -3.43
C ASN A 202 -4.91 29.67 -3.94
N VAL A 203 -5.95 28.99 -4.41
CA VAL A 203 -7.14 29.62 -5.01
C VAL A 203 -7.85 30.55 -4.01
N ASN A 204 -7.90 30.16 -2.73
CA ASN A 204 -8.56 30.96 -1.68
C ASN A 204 -7.80 32.27 -1.41
N GLU A 205 -6.47 32.22 -1.43
CA GLU A 205 -5.61 33.40 -1.25
C GLU A 205 -5.66 34.31 -2.49
N LEU A 206 -5.69 33.72 -3.70
CA LEU A 206 -5.94 34.47 -4.94
C LEU A 206 -7.28 35.22 -4.89
N TYR A 207 -8.36 34.56 -4.46
CA TYR A 207 -9.68 35.18 -4.31
C TYR A 207 -9.62 36.39 -3.38
N ILE A 208 -9.02 36.22 -2.20
CA ILE A 208 -8.83 37.29 -1.21
C ILE A 208 -8.03 38.47 -1.80
N GLU A 209 -6.94 38.21 -2.54
CA GLU A 209 -6.14 39.28 -3.13
C GLU A 209 -6.82 40.00 -4.30
N VAL A 210 -7.63 39.31 -5.11
CA VAL A 210 -8.42 39.95 -6.18
C VAL A 210 -9.52 40.82 -5.58
N MET A 211 -10.30 40.30 -4.61
CA MET A 211 -11.41 41.03 -3.98
C MET A 211 -10.97 42.21 -3.09
N LYS A 212 -9.69 42.28 -2.72
CA LYS A 212 -9.11 43.47 -2.04
C LYS A 212 -8.95 44.69 -2.96
N ILE A 213 -9.01 44.54 -4.29
CA ILE A 213 -8.67 45.61 -5.23
C ILE A 213 -9.82 46.63 -5.32
N LYS A 214 -9.65 47.76 -4.63
CA LYS A 214 -10.64 48.84 -4.60
C LYS A 214 -10.69 49.64 -5.91
N GLY A 215 -11.92 49.91 -6.36
CA GLY A 215 -12.22 50.77 -7.51
C GLY A 215 -12.73 50.04 -8.75
N PHE A 216 -13.15 48.78 -8.62
CA PHE A 216 -13.83 48.00 -9.66
C PHE A 216 -15.12 47.42 -9.09
N GLU A 217 -16.05 47.05 -9.96
CA GLU A 217 -17.27 46.33 -9.58
C GLU A 217 -16.95 44.89 -9.18
N GLU A 218 -17.69 44.35 -8.22
CA GLU A 218 -17.48 42.99 -7.69
C GLU A 218 -17.65 41.90 -8.77
N ILE A 219 -18.55 42.13 -9.73
CA ILE A 219 -18.76 41.25 -10.90
C ILE A 219 -17.48 41.18 -11.75
N ALA A 220 -16.91 42.33 -12.11
CA ALA A 220 -15.69 42.42 -12.90
C ALA A 220 -14.46 41.84 -12.16
N LEU A 221 -14.42 41.92 -10.83
CA LEU A 221 -13.42 41.23 -10.00
C LEU A 221 -13.64 39.71 -9.97
N GLY A 222 -14.90 39.24 -10.02
CA GLY A 222 -15.26 37.84 -10.20
C GLY A 222 -14.78 37.28 -11.54
N ASP A 223 -15.09 37.95 -12.65
CA ASP A 223 -14.65 37.56 -13.99
C ASP A 223 -13.10 37.53 -14.10
N ALA A 224 -12.44 38.52 -13.50
CA ALA A 224 -10.98 38.58 -13.41
C ALA A 224 -10.41 37.40 -12.63
N PHE A 225 -11.03 37.05 -11.49
CA PHE A 225 -10.65 35.89 -10.68
C PHE A 225 -10.83 34.57 -11.45
N ASP A 226 -11.96 34.37 -12.12
CA ASP A 226 -12.22 33.14 -12.88
C ASP A 226 -11.24 32.98 -14.05
N HIS A 227 -10.92 34.06 -14.77
CA HIS A 227 -9.89 34.06 -15.80
C HIS A 227 -8.48 33.75 -15.23
N LEU A 228 -8.16 34.28 -14.04
CA LEU A 228 -6.92 33.95 -13.32
C LEU A 228 -6.90 32.46 -12.91
N VAL A 229 -8.00 31.89 -12.40
CA VAL A 229 -8.08 30.46 -12.04
C VAL A 229 -7.90 29.56 -13.27
N GLN A 230 -8.50 29.91 -14.41
CA GLN A 230 -8.31 29.20 -15.68
C GLN A 230 -6.85 29.25 -16.15
N ASN A 231 -6.17 30.39 -15.98
CA ASN A 231 -4.76 30.54 -16.35
C ASN A 231 -3.81 30.57 -15.13
N LYS A 232 -3.49 29.37 -14.63
CA LYS A 232 -2.61 29.13 -13.47
C LYS A 232 -1.24 29.84 -13.53
N MET A 233 -0.68 30.08 -14.72
CA MET A 233 0.61 30.80 -14.84
C MET A 233 0.43 32.31 -14.70
N LEU A 234 -0.61 32.87 -15.34
CA LEU A 234 -1.01 34.27 -15.20
C LEU A 234 -1.35 34.59 -13.73
N ALA A 235 -2.12 33.74 -13.05
CA ALA A 235 -2.46 33.96 -11.65
C ALA A 235 -1.26 33.86 -10.69
N LYS A 236 -0.29 33.00 -10.96
CA LYS A 236 1.00 33.03 -10.24
C LYS A 236 1.77 34.33 -10.46
N ALA A 237 1.75 34.86 -11.68
CA ALA A 237 2.39 36.14 -11.98
C ALA A 237 1.65 37.31 -11.29
N PHE A 238 0.31 37.27 -11.25
CA PHE A 238 -0.52 38.22 -10.51
C PHE A 238 -0.24 38.22 -9.00
N MET A 239 -0.17 37.04 -8.38
CA MET A 239 0.14 36.92 -6.95
C MET A 239 1.54 37.47 -6.60
N LYS A 240 2.50 37.45 -7.53
CA LYS A 240 3.84 38.03 -7.37
C LYS A 240 3.92 39.55 -7.62
N LYS A 241 2.90 40.17 -8.21
CA LYS A 241 2.86 41.63 -8.43
C LYS A 241 2.55 42.37 -7.12
N TYR A 242 3.06 43.58 -6.99
CA TYR A 242 2.61 44.54 -5.98
C TYR A 242 1.21 45.07 -6.31
N ASP A 243 0.49 45.60 -5.31
CA ASP A 243 -0.93 45.96 -5.42
C ASP A 243 -1.24 46.97 -6.52
N ASN A 244 -0.36 47.93 -6.77
CA ASN A 244 -0.48 48.87 -7.90
C ASN A 244 -0.45 48.15 -9.26
N LEU A 245 0.45 47.17 -9.44
CA LEU A 245 0.57 46.38 -10.66
C LEU A 245 -0.55 45.35 -10.81
N ARG A 246 -1.13 44.86 -9.70
CA ARG A 246 -2.37 44.07 -9.71
C ARG A 246 -3.56 44.92 -10.13
N LYS A 247 -3.68 46.14 -9.58
CA LYS A 247 -4.72 47.10 -9.95
C LYS A 247 -4.67 47.47 -11.43
N ILE A 248 -3.48 47.76 -11.97
CA ILE A 248 -3.27 48.01 -13.41
C ILE A 248 -3.61 46.76 -14.24
N TRP A 249 -3.29 45.56 -13.75
CA TRP A 249 -3.65 44.33 -14.46
C TRP A 249 -5.17 44.14 -14.56
N VAL A 250 -5.92 44.38 -13.47
CA VAL A 250 -7.40 44.36 -13.50
C VAL A 250 -7.95 45.46 -14.41
N GLN A 251 -7.39 46.68 -14.36
CA GLN A 251 -7.81 47.76 -15.27
C GLN A 251 -7.69 47.38 -16.75
N ASN A 252 -6.60 46.68 -17.12
CA ASN A 252 -6.35 46.21 -18.48
C ASN A 252 -7.11 44.92 -18.85
N PHE A 253 -7.83 44.32 -17.90
CA PHE A 253 -8.71 43.17 -18.14
C PHE A 253 -10.17 43.60 -18.30
N VAL A 254 -10.58 44.67 -17.60
CA VAL A 254 -11.94 45.23 -17.62
C VAL A 254 -12.15 46.24 -18.77
N ASN A 255 -11.08 46.86 -19.26
CA ASN A 255 -11.07 47.76 -20.42
C ASN A 255 -10.75 47.03 -21.73
#